data_AF-A0A219ANX6-F1
#
_entry.id   AF-A0A219ANX6-F1
#
_cell.length_a   1.000
_cell.length_b   1.000
_cell.length_c   1.000
_cell.angle_alpha   90.00
_cell.angle_beta   90.00
_cell.angle_gamma   90.00
#
_symmetry.space_group_name_H-M   'P 1'
#
loop_
_entity.id
_entity.type
_entity.pdbx_description
1 polymer ?
#
loop_
_entity_poly.entity_id
_entity_poly.type
_entity_poly.pdbx_seq_one_letter_code
_entity_poly.pdbx_strand_id
1 'polypeptide(L)'
;MSLLSHQSVEPDRRDYYGSTPLSIAVRNNRIEIVKLLLATGQVTLDSRDTFGRTVLWWAGRSGSPDMEQTLLNYSEERGIPVCKNNAFINANLMSNDKISTWCDVCTLNIPNHQVSYQCHLCNGGDFYICSECYEIGGRCLGDDHVLV
;
A
#
# COMPACT_ATOMS: atom_id res chain seq x y z
N MET A 1 12.09 10.79 -22.77
CA MET A 1 10.64 10.82 -22.49
C MET A 1 10.32 9.68 -21.53
N SER A 2 9.66 9.97 -20.41
CA SER A 2 9.22 8.93 -19.46
C SER A 2 7.91 8.31 -19.94
N LEU A 3 7.75 6.98 -19.83
CA LEU A 3 6.49 6.29 -20.14
C LEU A 3 5.30 6.87 -19.35
N LEU A 4 5.58 7.35 -18.13
CA LEU A 4 4.60 7.93 -17.21
C LEU A 4 4.05 9.30 -17.65
N SER A 5 4.65 9.93 -18.67
CA SER A 5 4.20 11.22 -19.20
C SER A 5 3.29 11.09 -20.42
N HIS A 6 2.97 9.86 -20.83
CA HIS A 6 2.07 9.62 -21.96
C HIS A 6 0.61 9.88 -21.56
N GLN A 7 -0.15 10.59 -22.40
CA GLN A 7 -1.50 11.09 -22.10
C GLN A 7 -2.54 9.99 -21.79
N SER A 8 -2.23 8.73 -22.12
CA SER A 8 -3.07 7.57 -21.84
C SER A 8 -2.79 6.89 -20.50
N VAL A 9 -1.78 7.34 -19.74
CA VAL A 9 -1.46 6.77 -18.44
C VAL A 9 -2.31 7.46 -17.39
N GLU A 10 -3.09 6.68 -16.65
CA GLU A 10 -3.87 7.13 -15.49
C GLU A 10 -3.05 6.86 -14.21
N PRO A 11 -2.35 7.87 -13.66
CA PRO A 11 -1.39 7.65 -12.57
C PRO A 11 -2.04 7.33 -11.22
N ASP A 12 -3.35 7.59 -11.08
CA ASP A 12 -4.16 7.27 -9.91
C ASP A 12 -5.12 6.08 -10.13
N ARG A 13 -4.93 5.31 -11.21
CA ARG A 13 -5.74 4.11 -11.44
C ARG A 13 -5.67 3.18 -10.24
N ARG A 14 -6.82 2.75 -9.75
CA ARG A 14 -6.93 1.92 -8.54
C ARG A 14 -6.96 0.44 -8.87
N ASP A 15 -6.32 -0.37 -8.03
CA ASP A 15 -6.47 -1.83 -8.02
C ASP A 15 -7.77 -2.25 -7.30
N TYR A 16 -7.98 -3.56 -7.16
CA TYR A 16 -9.13 -4.15 -6.47
C TYR A 16 -9.29 -3.66 -5.03
N TYR A 17 -8.18 -3.36 -4.34
CA TYR A 17 -8.18 -2.86 -2.97
C TYR A 17 -8.19 -1.34 -2.88
N GLY A 18 -8.32 -0.64 -4.01
CA GLY A 18 -8.32 0.82 -4.05
C GLY A 18 -6.91 1.44 -3.99
N SER A 19 -5.85 0.63 -4.06
CA SER A 19 -4.47 1.11 -4.02
C SER A 19 -4.13 1.83 -5.33
N THR A 20 -3.44 2.96 -5.25
CA THR A 20 -2.87 3.66 -6.40
C THR A 20 -1.41 3.22 -6.62
N PRO A 21 -0.83 3.44 -7.81
CA PRO A 21 0.59 3.23 -8.04
C PRO A 21 1.47 3.91 -6.99
N LEU A 22 1.07 5.12 -6.56
CA LEU A 22 1.78 5.87 -5.52
C LEU A 22 1.70 5.18 -4.15
N SER A 23 0.52 4.75 -3.70
CA SER A 23 0.39 4.08 -2.40
C SER A 23 1.14 2.75 -2.35
N ILE A 24 1.16 2.00 -3.46
CA ILE A 24 1.92 0.75 -3.57
C ILE A 24 3.44 1.04 -3.47
N ALA A 25 3.94 2.06 -4.18
CA ALA A 25 5.36 2.43 -4.14
C ALA A 25 5.80 2.89 -2.74
N VAL A 26 4.96 3.69 -2.05
CA VAL A 26 5.23 4.18 -0.69
C VAL A 26 5.27 3.03 0.31
N ARG A 27 4.27 2.15 0.27
CA ARG A 27 4.16 0.98 1.15
C ARG A 27 5.31 0.00 1.02
N ASN A 28 5.89 -0.13 -0.18
CA ASN A 28 7.06 -0.97 -0.45
C ASN A 28 8.40 -0.22 -0.31
N ASN A 29 8.38 0.98 0.27
CA ASN A 29 9.54 1.85 0.46
C ASN A 29 10.38 2.09 -0.82
N ARG A 30 9.72 2.28 -1.97
CA ARG A 30 10.37 2.48 -3.27
C ARG A 30 10.53 3.97 -3.58
N ILE A 31 11.38 4.66 -2.82
CA ILE A 31 11.57 6.14 -2.87
C ILE A 31 11.76 6.66 -4.29
N GLU A 32 12.60 6.02 -5.11
CA GLU A 32 12.87 6.48 -6.48
C GLU A 32 11.63 6.39 -7.39
N ILE A 33 10.77 5.38 -7.21
CA ILE A 33 9.50 5.28 -7.93
C ILE A 33 8.53 6.37 -7.45
N VAL A 34 8.51 6.66 -6.15
CA VAL A 34 7.70 7.73 -5.57
C VAL A 34 8.09 9.07 -6.17
N LYS A 35 9.38 9.42 -6.22
CA LYS A 35 9.87 10.65 -6.85
C LYS A 35 9.46 10.74 -8.33
N LEU A 36 9.56 9.64 -9.08
CA LEU A 36 9.15 9.60 -10.49
C LEU A 36 7.64 9.86 -10.65
N LEU A 37 6.80 9.24 -9.82
CA LEU A 37 5.35 9.43 -9.85
C LEU A 37 4.96 10.86 -9.45
N LEU A 38 5.57 11.40 -8.40
CA LEU A 38 5.39 12.79 -7.96
C LEU A 38 5.81 13.79 -9.05
N ALA A 39 6.92 13.53 -9.74
CA ALA A 39 7.40 14.40 -10.83
C ALA A 39 6.42 14.51 -12.01
N THR A 40 5.48 13.57 -12.17
CA THR A 40 4.42 13.69 -13.18
C THR A 40 3.44 14.84 -12.89
N GLY A 41 3.32 15.26 -11.63
CA GLY A 41 2.37 16.29 -11.19
C GLY A 41 0.89 15.89 -11.27
N GLN A 42 0.59 14.63 -11.60
CA GLN A 42 -0.76 14.15 -11.89
C GLN A 42 -1.32 13.21 -10.81
N VAL A 43 -0.52 12.88 -9.79
CA VAL A 43 -0.92 11.98 -8.69
C VAL A 43 -1.62 12.69 -7.55
N THR A 44 -2.59 12.02 -6.93
CA THR A 44 -3.36 12.54 -5.81
C THR A 44 -2.85 11.99 -4.47
N LEU A 45 -2.35 12.87 -3.59
CA LEU A 45 -1.81 12.48 -2.28
C LEU A 45 -2.88 12.02 -1.28
N ASP A 46 -4.08 12.61 -1.32
CA ASP A 46 -5.15 12.29 -0.36
C ASP A 46 -6.05 11.13 -0.82
N SER A 47 -5.66 10.41 -1.88
CA SER A 47 -6.38 9.22 -2.31
C SER A 47 -6.40 8.18 -1.19
N ARG A 48 -7.58 7.61 -0.95
CA ARG A 48 -7.81 6.56 0.03
C ARG A 48 -8.08 5.24 -0.67
N ASP A 49 -7.50 4.19 -0.13
CA ASP A 49 -7.85 2.83 -0.53
C ASP A 49 -9.21 2.40 0.04
N THR A 50 -9.64 1.17 -0.26
CA THR A 50 -10.94 0.64 0.18
C THR A 50 -11.12 0.58 1.70
N PHE A 51 -10.02 0.67 2.45
CA PHE A 51 -10.00 0.66 3.91
C PHE A 51 -9.82 2.06 4.50
N GLY A 52 -9.86 3.11 3.68
CA GLY A 52 -9.72 4.50 4.11
C GLY A 52 -8.29 4.96 4.35
N ARG A 53 -7.28 4.16 3.97
CA ARG A 53 -5.86 4.45 4.26
C ARG A 53 -5.29 5.38 3.20
N THR A 54 -4.59 6.44 3.62
CA THR A 54 -3.94 7.42 2.73
C THR A 54 -2.50 7.04 2.41
N VAL A 55 -1.87 7.75 1.47
CA VAL A 55 -0.44 7.56 1.18
C VAL A 55 0.45 7.85 2.40
N LEU A 56 0.11 8.86 3.21
CA LEU A 56 0.86 9.18 4.43
C LEU A 56 0.71 8.10 5.50
N TRP A 57 -0.49 7.50 5.61
CA TRP A 57 -0.69 6.34 6.48
C TRP A 57 0.27 5.20 6.15
N TRP A 58 0.50 4.95 4.85
CA TRP A 58 1.48 3.96 4.39
C TRP A 58 2.93 4.38 4.62
N ALA A 59 3.25 5.66 4.49
CA ALA A 59 4.61 6.17 4.73
C ALA A 59 5.04 5.92 6.18
N GLY A 60 4.15 6.11 7.15
CA GLY A 60 4.43 5.79 8.55
C GLY A 60 4.72 4.30 8.80
N ARG A 61 4.22 3.40 7.93
CA ARG A 61 4.44 1.95 8.01
C ARG A 61 5.60 1.43 7.18
N SER A 62 6.10 2.23 6.23
CA SER A 62 7.24 1.82 5.40
C SER A 62 8.56 1.77 6.21
N GLY A 63 8.56 2.32 7.44
CA GLY A 63 9.72 2.36 8.31
C GLY A 63 10.80 3.35 7.84
N SER A 64 10.49 4.22 6.87
CA SER A 64 11.42 5.18 6.28
C SER A 64 10.98 6.62 6.55
N PRO A 65 11.65 7.34 7.46
CA PRO A 65 11.42 8.78 7.67
C PRO A 65 11.59 9.60 6.39
N ASP A 66 12.52 9.20 5.53
CA ASP A 66 12.78 9.85 4.23
C ASP A 66 11.57 9.80 3.30
N MET A 67 10.79 8.71 3.36
CA MET A 67 9.56 8.56 2.58
C MET A 67 8.50 9.58 3.01
N GLU A 68 8.28 9.70 4.32
CA GLU A 68 7.33 10.67 4.88
C GLU A 68 7.75 12.10 4.56
N GLN A 69 9.03 12.43 4.75
CA GLN A 69 9.58 13.74 4.41
C GLN A 69 9.42 14.07 2.92
N THR A 70 9.68 13.10 2.03
CA THR A 70 9.52 13.29 0.58
C THR A 70 8.08 13.68 0.22
N LEU A 71 7.09 13.01 0.82
CA LEU A 71 5.68 13.29 0.56
C LEU A 71 5.22 14.62 1.16
N LEU A 72 5.69 14.97 2.36
CA LEU A 72 5.38 16.23 3.03
C LEU A 72 6.01 17.43 2.31
N ASN A 73 7.27 17.35 1.92
CA ASN A 73 7.93 18.42 1.16
C ASN A 73 7.21 18.67 -0.16
N TYR A 74 6.85 17.62 -0.88
CA TYR A 74 6.09 17.75 -2.13
C TYR A 74 4.72 18.41 -1.92
N SER A 75 4.02 18.07 -0.82
CA SER A 75 2.71 18.65 -0.54
C SER A 75 2.83 20.13 -0.16
N GLU A 76 3.82 20.50 0.64
CA GLU A 76 4.11 21.88 1.04
C GLU A 76 4.51 22.75 -0.17
N GLU A 77 5.43 22.27 -1.02
CA GLU A 77 5.87 22.97 -2.23
C GLU A 77 4.73 23.28 -3.20
N ARG A 78 3.70 22.42 -3.24
CA ARG A 78 2.54 22.57 -4.13
C ARG A 78 1.28 23.07 -3.43
N GLY A 79 1.33 23.33 -2.12
CA GLY A 79 0.17 23.73 -1.33
C GLY A 79 -0.97 22.71 -1.33
N ILE A 80 -0.65 21.42 -1.46
CA ILE A 80 -1.63 20.33 -1.48
C ILE A 80 -1.96 19.94 -0.03
N PRO A 81 -3.24 20.03 0.40
CA PRO A 81 -3.62 19.58 1.74
C PRO A 81 -3.48 18.06 1.84
N VAL A 82 -2.97 17.59 2.98
CA VAL A 82 -2.80 16.16 3.28
C VAL A 82 -3.43 15.81 4.62
N CYS A 83 -4.18 14.71 4.68
CA CYS A 83 -4.72 14.21 5.93
C CYS A 83 -3.62 13.55 6.77
N LYS A 84 -3.19 14.20 7.87
CA LYS A 84 -2.17 13.68 8.81
C LYS A 84 -2.69 12.63 9.80
N ASN A 85 -3.90 12.10 9.59
CA ASN A 85 -4.51 11.14 10.54
C ASN A 85 -3.80 9.78 10.47
N ASN A 86 -2.71 9.68 11.22
CA ASN A 86 -1.94 8.48 11.48
C ASN A 86 -2.59 7.70 12.64
N ALA A 87 -3.77 7.13 12.44
CA ALA A 87 -4.33 6.20 13.43
C ALA A 87 -3.40 4.96 13.48
N PHE A 88 -2.48 5.00 14.43
CA PHE A 88 -1.45 4.02 14.69
C PHE A 88 -2.05 2.63 14.98
N ILE A 89 -1.56 1.60 14.29
CA ILE A 89 -1.42 0.26 14.86
C ILE A 89 0.02 -0.18 14.60
N ASN A 90 0.62 -0.66 15.68
CA ASN A 90 2.01 -1.01 15.89
C ASN A 90 2.49 -2.02 14.81
N ALA A 91 3.23 -1.55 13.81
CA ALA A 91 3.92 -2.42 12.87
C ALA A 91 5.14 -3.00 13.59
N ASN A 92 4.94 -4.12 14.29
CA ASN A 92 6.04 -4.89 14.85
C ASN A 92 6.98 -5.30 13.70
N LEU A 93 8.10 -4.60 13.68
CA LEU A 93 9.43 -4.91 13.17
C LEU A 93 9.53 -6.24 12.42
N MET A 94 9.93 -6.10 11.17
CA MET A 94 10.34 -7.16 10.27
C MET A 94 11.26 -8.16 10.98
N SER A 95 10.75 -9.33 11.32
CA SER A 95 11.58 -10.48 11.67
C SER A 95 12.17 -11.06 10.39
N ASN A 96 13.48 -11.26 10.41
CA ASN A 96 14.29 -11.70 9.28
C ASN A 96 14.18 -13.22 9.04
N ASP A 97 13.04 -13.82 9.40
CA ASP A 97 12.86 -15.26 9.36
C ASP A 97 12.49 -15.72 7.96
N LYS A 98 13.27 -16.69 7.50
CA LYS A 98 13.19 -17.30 6.18
C LYS A 98 11.80 -17.89 5.97
N ILE A 99 11.21 -17.53 4.83
CA ILE A 99 9.83 -17.76 4.36
C ILE A 99 8.90 -16.66 4.88
N SER A 100 8.87 -15.55 4.14
CA SER A 100 7.97 -14.42 4.35
C SER A 100 6.70 -14.62 3.52
N THR A 101 5.64 -15.16 4.11
CA THR A 101 4.31 -15.01 3.51
C THR A 101 3.97 -13.53 3.55
N TRP A 102 3.44 -12.97 2.46
CA TRP A 102 3.08 -11.57 2.37
C TRP A 102 1.58 -11.46 2.23
N CYS A 103 0.99 -10.40 2.78
CA CYS A 103 -0.42 -10.16 2.60
C CYS A 103 -0.68 -9.56 1.22
N ASP A 104 -1.52 -10.16 0.38
CA ASP A 104 -1.87 -9.62 -0.94
C ASP A 104 -2.64 -8.27 -0.86
N VAL A 105 -3.26 -7.99 0.30
CA VAL A 105 -4.02 -6.75 0.54
C VAL A 105 -3.09 -5.59 0.93
N CYS A 106 -2.24 -5.78 1.94
CA CYS A 106 -1.34 -4.72 2.44
C CYS A 106 0.11 -4.85 1.97
N THR A 107 0.47 -5.90 1.24
CA THR A 107 1.85 -6.24 0.79
C THR A 107 2.92 -6.15 1.87
N LEU A 108 2.53 -6.30 3.14
CA LEU A 108 3.45 -6.40 4.26
C LEU A 108 3.71 -7.86 4.56
N ASN A 109 4.89 -8.13 5.10
CA ASN A 109 5.25 -9.45 5.58
C ASN A 109 4.29 -9.89 6.70
N ILE A 110 3.85 -11.13 6.62
CA ILE A 110 3.09 -11.85 7.65
C ILE A 110 4.12 -12.72 8.39
N PRO A 111 4.44 -12.40 9.65
CA PRO A 111 5.32 -13.24 10.45
C PRO A 111 4.74 -14.65 10.62
N ASN A 112 5.59 -15.68 10.57
CA ASN A 112 5.21 -17.10 10.64
C ASN A 112 4.37 -17.48 11.88
N HIS A 113 4.42 -16.69 12.95
CA HIS A 113 3.66 -16.91 14.19
C HIS A 113 2.33 -16.16 14.24
N GLN A 114 1.99 -15.40 13.20
CA GLN A 114 0.76 -14.61 13.16
C GLN A 114 -0.33 -15.34 12.37
N VAL A 115 -1.59 -15.15 12.80
CA VAL A 115 -2.75 -15.64 12.06
C VAL A 115 -2.78 -14.99 10.67
N SER A 116 -2.90 -15.82 9.65
CA SER A 116 -3.16 -15.42 8.28
C SER A 116 -4.25 -16.30 7.69
N TYR A 117 -4.90 -15.77 6.67
CA TYR A 117 -6.01 -16.39 5.99
C TYR A 117 -5.63 -16.65 4.54
N GLN A 118 -5.73 -17.89 4.09
CA GLN A 118 -5.38 -18.28 2.73
C GLN A 118 -6.63 -18.49 1.88
N CYS A 119 -6.59 -18.03 0.63
CA CYS A 119 -7.55 -18.43 -0.38
C CYS A 119 -6.90 -19.44 -1.31
N HIS A 120 -7.41 -20.67 -1.36
CA HIS A 120 -6.89 -21.72 -2.23
C HIS A 120 -7.32 -21.59 -3.70
N LEU A 121 -8.22 -20.64 -4.01
CA LEU A 121 -8.76 -20.42 -5.37
C LEU A 121 -8.10 -19.25 -6.09
N CYS A 122 -7.77 -18.16 -5.38
CA CYS A 122 -7.07 -17.01 -5.96
C CYS A 122 -5.58 -17.30 -6.17
N ASN A 123 -4.98 -16.74 -7.22
CA ASN A 123 -3.53 -16.84 -7.51
C ASN A 123 -2.98 -18.29 -7.50
N GLY A 124 -3.78 -19.29 -7.87
CA GLY A 124 -3.34 -20.69 -7.80
C GLY A 124 -3.13 -21.21 -6.38
N GLY A 125 -3.79 -20.59 -5.40
CA GLY A 125 -3.68 -20.87 -3.98
C GLY A 125 -2.65 -20.03 -3.24
N ASP A 126 -1.95 -19.13 -3.93
CA ASP A 126 -0.95 -18.23 -3.35
C ASP A 126 -1.58 -16.84 -3.07
N PHE A 127 -2.65 -16.83 -2.27
CA PHE A 127 -3.32 -15.61 -1.86
C PHE A 127 -3.51 -15.60 -0.35
N TYR A 128 -2.85 -14.67 0.35
CA TYR A 128 -2.83 -14.59 1.80
C TYR A 128 -3.27 -13.22 2.31
N ILE A 129 -4.01 -13.22 3.41
CA ILE A 129 -4.47 -12.02 4.10
C ILE A 129 -3.97 -12.07 5.55
N CYS A 130 -3.32 -11.01 6.02
CA CYS A 130 -2.95 -10.90 7.42
C CYS A 130 -4.19 -10.62 8.30
N SER A 131 -4.14 -10.97 9.60
CA SER A 131 -5.25 -10.72 10.54
C SER A 131 -5.77 -9.29 10.50
N GLU A 132 -4.85 -8.31 10.47
CA GLU A 132 -5.22 -6.88 10.42
C GLU A 132 -6.06 -6.55 9.19
N CYS A 133 -5.67 -7.04 8.00
CA CYS A 133 -6.43 -6.79 6.78
C CYS A 133 -7.76 -7.55 6.77
N TYR A 134 -7.82 -8.74 7.37
CA TYR A 134 -9.05 -9.51 7.44
C TYR A 134 -10.09 -8.85 8.37
N GLU A 135 -9.65 -8.35 9.53
CA GLU A 135 -10.48 -7.69 10.55
C GLU A 135 -11.12 -6.39 10.04
N ILE A 136 -10.40 -5.63 9.22
CA ILE A 136 -10.94 -4.41 8.57
C ILE A 136 -11.81 -4.71 7.34
N GLY A 137 -12.14 -5.97 7.08
CA GLY A 137 -13.03 -6.39 6.00
C GLY A 137 -12.35 -6.84 4.71
N GLY A 138 -11.03 -7.02 4.71
CA GLY A 138 -10.30 -7.52 3.54
C GLY A 138 -10.70 -8.95 3.19
N ARG A 139 -11.03 -9.16 1.91
CA ARG A 139 -11.36 -10.46 1.32
C ARG A 139 -10.53 -10.70 0.07
N CYS A 140 -10.48 -11.93 -0.40
CA CYS A 140 -9.85 -12.27 -1.67
C CYS A 140 -10.68 -11.76 -2.87
N LEU A 141 -10.22 -12.07 -4.08
CA LEU A 141 -10.76 -11.49 -5.32
C LEU A 141 -12.14 -12.03 -5.74
N GLY A 142 -12.59 -13.13 -5.15
CA GLY A 142 -13.91 -13.74 -5.41
C GLY A 142 -14.83 -13.60 -4.20
N ASP A 143 -16.10 -13.25 -4.45
CA ASP A 143 -17.12 -13.03 -3.42
C ASP A 143 -17.59 -14.34 -2.75
N ASP A 144 -17.51 -15.47 -3.47
CA ASP A 144 -17.89 -16.81 -3.02
C ASP A 144 -16.70 -17.62 -2.47
N HIS A 145 -15.49 -17.08 -2.55
CA HIS A 145 -14.29 -17.73 -2.07
C HIS A 145 -14.24 -17.71 -0.53
N VAL A 146 -13.92 -18.87 0.03
CA VAL A 146 -13.73 -19.01 1.48
C VAL A 146 -12.25 -18.85 1.80
N LEU A 147 -11.98 -18.01 2.79
CA LEU A 147 -10.68 -17.84 3.41
C LEU A 147 -10.54 -18.82 4.57
N VAL A 148 -9.46 -19.59 4.59
CA VAL A 148 -9.14 -20.60 5.62
C VAL A 148 -7.95 -20.21 6.46
#